data_AF-A0A382AWT5-F1
#
_entry.id   AF-A0A382AWT5-F1
#
_cell.length_a   1.000
_cell.length_b   1.000
_cell.length_c   1.000
_cell.angle_alpha   90.00
_cell.angle_beta   90.00
_cell.angle_gamma   90.00
#
_symmetry.space_group_name_H-M   'P 1'
#
loop_
_entity.id
_entity.type
_entity.pdbx_description
1 polymer ?
#
loop_
_entity_poly.entity_id
_entity_poly.type
_entity_poly.pdbx_seq_one_letter_code
_entity_poly.pdbx_strand_id
1 'polypeptide(L)'
;MYFSELNNSLGNMSNSYNQLKSEKNKYTQIKNKFPSIEKEWTDLKEELTTLINKIPTDAQFDNVTKMLFSLMEDNKLVIDNFNPSLAPLDEKQVIVPETQEILTVEKYPIDVELRGSFIDFGNFLDQLSFT
;
A
#
# COMPACT_ATOMS: atom_id res chain seq x y z
N MET A 1 18.06 -34.20 -56.14
CA MET A 1 16.87 -33.44 -55.68
C MET A 1 16.39 -33.94 -54.31
N TYR A 2 16.07 -35.23 -54.15
CA TYR A 2 15.59 -35.76 -52.86
C TYR A 2 16.54 -35.61 -51.66
N PHE A 3 17.84 -35.83 -51.83
CA PHE A 3 18.82 -35.72 -50.73
C PHE A 3 18.97 -34.29 -50.19
N SER A 4 18.94 -33.28 -51.06
CA SER A 4 19.02 -31.87 -50.67
C SER A 4 17.76 -31.42 -49.92
N GLU A 5 16.58 -31.90 -50.32
CA GLU A 5 15.31 -31.61 -49.64
C GLU A 5 15.24 -32.25 -48.25
N LEU A 6 15.70 -33.51 -48.11
CA LEU A 6 15.81 -34.17 -46.82
C LEU A 6 16.79 -33.46 -45.89
N ASN A 7 17.94 -33.02 -46.40
CA ASN A 7 18.94 -32.31 -45.60
C ASN A 7 18.43 -30.93 -45.15
N ASN A 8 17.73 -30.22 -46.02
CA ASN A 8 17.07 -28.95 -45.68
C ASN A 8 15.96 -29.16 -44.63
N SER A 9 15.14 -30.21 -44.78
CA SER A 9 14.10 -30.56 -43.80
C SER A 9 14.69 -30.91 -42.43
N LEU A 10 15.78 -31.67 -42.40
CA LEU A 10 16.51 -32.00 -41.17
C LEU A 10 17.10 -30.74 -40.50
N GLY A 11 17.66 -29.83 -41.29
CA GLY A 11 18.17 -28.53 -40.83
C GLY A 11 17.06 -27.66 -40.22
N ASN A 12 15.92 -27.57 -40.88
CA ASN A 12 14.74 -26.86 -40.37
C ASN A 12 14.24 -27.48 -39.06
N MET A 13 14.15 -28.81 -39.00
CA MET A 13 13.70 -29.52 -37.81
C MET A 13 14.66 -29.34 -36.62
N SER A 14 15.97 -29.33 -36.88
CA SER A 14 16.99 -29.02 -35.87
C SER A 14 16.86 -27.58 -35.35
N ASN A 15 16.58 -26.63 -36.23
CA ASN A 15 16.37 -25.23 -35.83
C ASN A 15 15.12 -25.09 -34.96
N SER A 16 14.00 -25.71 -35.37
CA SER A 16 12.76 -25.73 -34.57
C SER A 16 12.96 -26.40 -33.21
N TYR A 17 13.74 -27.49 -33.13
CA TYR A 17 14.08 -28.13 -31.86
C TYR A 17 14.85 -27.18 -30.93
N ASN A 18 15.84 -26.46 -31.46
CA ASN A 18 16.63 -25.52 -30.67
C ASN A 18 15.78 -24.33 -30.19
N GLN A 19 14.84 -23.85 -31.01
CA GLN A 19 13.86 -22.83 -30.62
C GLN A 19 12.98 -23.33 -29.48
N LEU A 20 12.37 -24.51 -29.60
CA LEU A 20 11.53 -25.12 -28.56
C LEU A 20 12.30 -25.35 -27.26
N LYS A 21 13.57 -25.79 -27.34
CA LYS A 21 14.43 -25.96 -26.18
C LYS A 21 14.70 -24.62 -25.48
N SER A 22 14.95 -23.56 -26.24
CA SER A 22 15.12 -22.20 -25.71
C SER A 22 13.86 -21.69 -25.03
N GLU A 23 12.70 -21.86 -25.66
CA GLU A 23 11.39 -21.49 -25.08
C GLU A 23 11.11 -22.25 -23.79
N LYS A 24 11.32 -23.58 -23.78
CA LYS A 24 11.18 -24.40 -22.56
C LYS A 24 12.06 -23.89 -21.41
N ASN A 25 13.29 -23.50 -21.71
CA ASN A 25 14.19 -22.94 -20.70
C ASN A 25 13.67 -21.59 -20.16
N LYS A 26 13.15 -20.71 -21.01
CA LYS A 26 12.51 -19.45 -20.59
C LYS A 26 11.31 -19.70 -19.68
N TYR A 27 10.41 -20.62 -20.06
CA TYR A 27 9.27 -20.99 -19.22
C TYR A 27 9.70 -21.56 -17.87
N THR A 28 10.75 -22.37 -17.84
CA THR A 28 11.30 -22.92 -16.59
C THR A 28 11.85 -21.80 -15.70
N GLN A 29 12.56 -20.83 -16.27
CA GLN A 29 13.05 -19.66 -15.52
C GLN A 29 11.89 -18.82 -14.95
N ILE A 30 10.83 -18.59 -15.73
CA ILE A 30 9.64 -17.87 -15.28
C ILE A 30 8.96 -18.65 -14.13
N LYS A 31 8.73 -19.95 -14.31
CA LYS A 31 8.14 -20.83 -13.29
C LYS A 31 8.94 -20.79 -11.98
N ASN A 32 10.27 -20.75 -12.06
CA ASN A 32 11.11 -20.71 -10.88
C ASN A 32 11.07 -19.34 -10.16
N LYS A 33 10.71 -18.26 -10.86
CA LYS A 33 10.56 -16.92 -10.27
C LYS A 33 9.18 -16.68 -9.68
N PHE A 34 8.15 -17.38 -10.16
CA PHE A 34 6.77 -17.25 -9.68
C PHE A 34 6.64 -17.34 -8.15
N PRO A 35 7.23 -18.33 -7.46
CA PRO A 35 7.15 -18.42 -6.01
C PRO A 35 7.73 -17.20 -5.27
N SER A 36 8.79 -16.58 -5.81
CA SER A 36 9.37 -15.35 -5.21
C SER A 36 8.42 -14.17 -5.36
N ILE A 37 7.84 -14.01 -6.55
CA ILE A 37 6.88 -12.94 -6.85
C ILE A 37 5.62 -13.10 -6.00
N GLU A 38 5.12 -14.33 -5.86
CA GLU A 38 3.94 -14.64 -5.03
C GLU A 38 4.19 -14.32 -3.56
N LYS A 39 5.41 -14.62 -3.06
CA LYS A 39 5.82 -14.23 -1.72
C LYS A 39 5.87 -12.71 -1.57
N GLU A 40 6.59 -12.00 -2.45
CA GLU A 40 6.69 -10.53 -2.42
C GLU A 40 5.31 -9.87 -2.48
N TRP A 41 4.42 -10.38 -3.33
CA TRP A 41 3.04 -9.92 -3.42
C TRP A 41 2.27 -10.09 -2.11
N THR A 42 2.42 -11.25 -1.47
CA THR A 42 1.77 -11.56 -0.18
C THR A 42 2.28 -10.64 0.92
N ASP A 43 3.60 -10.45 1.00
CA ASP A 43 4.25 -9.58 1.99
C ASP A 43 3.77 -8.12 1.80
N LEU A 44 3.77 -7.61 0.56
CA LEU A 44 3.28 -6.25 0.25
C LEU A 44 1.80 -6.07 0.57
N LYS A 45 0.98 -7.10 0.32
CA LYS A 45 -0.44 -7.08 0.65
C LYS A 45 -0.66 -7.03 2.16
N GLU A 46 0.07 -7.83 2.93
CA GLU A 46 -0.03 -7.84 4.40
C GLU A 46 0.40 -6.49 5.00
N GLU A 47 1.49 -5.90 4.49
CA GLU A 47 1.93 -4.56 4.88
C GLU A 47 0.86 -3.50 4.57
N LEU A 48 0.31 -3.50 3.36
CA LEU A 48 -0.75 -2.57 2.97
C LEU A 48 -2.00 -2.74 3.84
N THR A 49 -2.47 -3.97 4.05
CA THR A 49 -3.62 -4.24 4.93
C THR A 49 -3.36 -3.76 6.35
N THR A 50 -2.16 -3.99 6.88
CA THR A 50 -1.77 -3.51 8.21
C THR A 50 -1.78 -1.98 8.29
N LEU A 51 -1.30 -1.29 7.25
CA LEU A 51 -1.34 0.18 7.20
C LEU A 51 -2.77 0.71 7.11
N ILE A 52 -3.62 0.11 6.27
CA ILE A 52 -5.03 0.51 6.15
C ILE A 52 -5.77 0.30 7.47
N ASN A 53 -5.54 -0.82 8.16
CA ASN A 53 -6.20 -1.11 9.43
C ASN A 53 -5.79 -0.17 10.58
N LYS A 54 -4.68 0.59 10.44
CA LYS A 54 -4.32 1.65 11.38
C LYS A 54 -5.10 2.94 11.16
N ILE A 55 -5.70 3.12 9.98
CA ILE A 55 -6.52 4.30 9.68
C ILE A 55 -7.88 4.10 10.36
N PRO A 56 -8.31 5.03 11.22
CA PRO A 56 -9.63 4.97 11.84
C PRO A 56 -10.73 4.98 10.77
N THR A 57 -11.84 4.29 11.04
CA THR A 57 -13.01 4.36 10.16
C THR A 57 -13.74 5.69 10.30
N ASP A 58 -14.57 6.02 9.31
CA ASP A 58 -15.48 7.17 9.32
C ASP A 58 -16.30 7.26 10.62
N ALA A 59 -16.83 6.13 11.10
CA ALA A 59 -17.60 6.05 12.33
C ALA A 59 -16.79 6.40 13.60
N GLN A 60 -15.46 6.35 13.53
CA GLN A 60 -14.56 6.68 14.64
C GLN A 60 -14.12 8.15 14.62
N PHE A 61 -14.49 8.94 13.60
CA PHE A 61 -14.06 10.33 13.45
C PHE A 61 -14.30 11.19 14.70
N ASP A 62 -15.51 11.13 15.27
CA ASP A 62 -15.86 11.86 16.50
C ASP A 62 -15.02 11.42 17.70
N ASN A 63 -14.67 10.13 17.78
CA ASN A 63 -13.86 9.62 18.89
C ASN A 63 -12.40 10.06 18.74
N VAL A 64 -11.86 10.04 17.52
CA VAL A 64 -10.49 10.47 17.23
C VAL A 64 -10.32 11.97 17.49
N THR A 65 -11.28 12.79 17.04
CA THR A 65 -11.24 14.25 17.27
C THR A 65 -11.34 14.58 18.77
N LYS A 66 -12.21 13.91 19.53
CA LYS A 66 -12.29 14.05 21.00
C LYS A 66 -11.02 13.58 21.70
N MET A 67 -10.43 12.47 21.26
CA MET A 67 -9.17 11.97 21.79
C MET A 67 -8.05 12.98 21.57
N LEU A 68 -7.94 13.54 20.36
CA LEU A 68 -6.96 14.58 20.03
C LEU A 68 -7.16 15.82 20.91
N PHE A 69 -8.41 16.27 21.08
CA PHE A 69 -8.74 17.39 21.97
C PHE A 69 -8.29 17.13 23.41
N SER A 70 -8.65 15.96 23.95
CA SER A 70 -8.30 15.57 25.32
C SER A 70 -6.79 15.46 25.50
N LEU A 71 -6.07 14.92 24.51
CA LEU A 71 -4.61 14.81 24.55
C LEU A 71 -3.93 16.18 24.66
N MET A 72 -4.46 17.20 24.01
CA MET A 72 -3.95 18.57 24.15
C MET A 72 -4.21 19.14 25.55
N GLU A 73 -5.40 18.92 26.11
CA GLU A 73 -5.72 19.34 27.48
C GLU A 73 -4.86 18.63 28.53
N ASP A 74 -4.66 17.32 28.39
CA ASP A 74 -3.84 16.50 29.29
C ASP A 74 -2.37 16.96 29.29
N ASN A 75 -1.88 17.46 28.15
CA ASN A 75 -0.57 18.08 28.04
C ASN A 75 -0.57 19.57 28.43
N LYS A 76 -1.60 20.07 29.12
CA LYS A 76 -1.70 21.45 29.64
C LYS A 76 -1.65 22.54 28.55
N LEU A 77 -2.00 22.18 27.31
CA LEU A 77 -2.15 23.15 26.24
C LEU A 77 -3.53 23.80 26.35
N VAL A 78 -3.56 25.12 26.26
CA VAL A 78 -4.81 25.90 26.18
C VAL A 78 -5.24 25.93 24.73
N ILE A 79 -6.44 25.43 24.45
CA ILE A 79 -6.99 25.36 23.11
C ILE A 79 -7.81 26.63 22.84
N ASP A 80 -7.36 27.46 21.91
CA ASP A 80 -8.06 28.70 21.52
C ASP A 80 -9.02 28.43 20.35
N ASN A 81 -8.63 27.56 19.43
CA ASN A 81 -9.44 27.14 18.29
C ASN A 81 -9.23 25.65 18.02
N PHE A 82 -10.30 24.92 17.74
CA PHE A 82 -10.26 23.53 17.30
C PHE A 82 -11.38 23.28 16.31
N ASN A 83 -11.03 23.20 15.03
CA ASN A 83 -11.98 23.15 13.94
C ASN A 83 -11.66 21.96 13.01
N PRO A 84 -12.18 20.76 13.34
CA PRO A 84 -12.13 19.62 12.43
C PRO A 84 -13.06 19.86 11.24
N SER A 85 -12.55 19.69 10.02
CA SER A 85 -13.38 19.75 8.82
C SER A 85 -14.32 18.56 8.74
N LEU A 86 -15.56 18.80 8.31
CA LEU A 86 -16.53 17.75 7.98
C LEU A 86 -16.40 17.24 6.54
N ALA A 87 -15.56 17.91 5.73
CA ALA A 87 -15.29 17.53 4.35
C ALA A 87 -13.84 17.04 4.21
N PRO A 88 -13.61 15.98 3.41
CA PRO A 88 -12.27 15.51 3.10
C PRO A 88 -11.54 16.52 2.22
N LEU A 89 -10.26 16.72 2.48
CA LEU A 89 -9.34 17.50 1.66
C LEU A 89 -8.86 16.69 0.44
N ASP A 90 -8.72 15.39 0.61
CA ASP A 90 -8.25 14.45 -0.41
C ASP A 90 -8.94 13.09 -0.24
N GLU A 91 -9.14 12.39 -1.34
CA GLU A 91 -9.74 11.06 -1.40
C GLU A 91 -8.90 10.16 -2.32
N LYS A 92 -8.60 8.95 -1.86
CA LYS A 92 -7.93 7.93 -2.67
C LYS A 92 -8.72 6.64 -2.65
N GLN A 93 -8.80 6.00 -3.80
CA GLN A 93 -9.45 4.71 -3.95
C GLN A 93 -8.41 3.62 -4.18
N VAL A 94 -8.51 2.54 -3.40
CA VAL A 94 -7.68 1.35 -3.51
C VAL A 94 -8.59 0.18 -3.89
N ILE A 95 -8.31 -0.44 -5.04
CA ILE A 95 -9.06 -1.61 -5.50
C ILE A 95 -8.35 -2.85 -5.00
N VAL A 96 -9.04 -3.68 -4.22
CA VAL A 96 -8.53 -4.98 -3.79
C VAL A 96 -8.63 -5.95 -4.99
N PRO A 97 -7.51 -6.45 -5.55
CA PRO A 97 -7.55 -7.20 -6.80
C PRO A 97 -8.37 -8.49 -6.71
N GLU A 98 -8.40 -9.14 -5.56
CA GLU A 98 -9.07 -10.43 -5.39
C GLU A 98 -10.58 -10.32 -5.16
N THR A 99 -11.04 -9.28 -4.47
CA THR A 99 -12.47 -9.09 -4.15
C THR A 99 -13.15 -8.08 -5.06
N GLN A 100 -12.38 -7.30 -5.83
CA GLN A 100 -12.85 -6.12 -6.59
C GLN A 100 -13.51 -5.07 -5.70
N GLU A 101 -13.28 -5.13 -4.40
CA GLU A 101 -13.77 -4.15 -3.43
C GLU A 101 -12.99 -2.85 -3.57
N ILE A 102 -13.70 -1.72 -3.48
CA ILE A 102 -13.12 -0.39 -3.53
C ILE A 102 -13.06 0.13 -2.09
N LEU A 103 -11.84 0.30 -1.60
CA LEU A 103 -11.56 0.96 -0.33
C LEU A 103 -11.31 2.43 -0.59
N THR A 104 -12.09 3.30 0.06
CA THR A 104 -11.93 4.75 -0.02
C THR A 104 -11.20 5.25 1.22
N VAL A 105 -10.10 5.97 1.02
CA VAL A 105 -9.27 6.58 2.06
C VAL A 105 -9.38 8.09 1.94
N GLU A 106 -9.93 8.73 2.97
CA GLU A 106 -10.19 10.16 3.01
C GLU A 106 -9.28 10.87 4.01
N LYS A 107 -8.82 12.07 3.66
CA LYS A 107 -8.01 12.91 4.54
C LYS A 107 -8.81 14.09 5.06
N TYR A 108 -9.04 14.12 6.37
CA TYR A 108 -9.76 15.22 7.02
C TYR A 108 -8.78 16.20 7.70
N PRO A 109 -8.77 17.49 7.31
CA PRO A 109 -7.96 18.49 7.98
C PRO A 109 -8.58 18.89 9.32
N ILE A 110 -7.72 19.17 10.30
CA ILE A 110 -8.11 19.71 11.61
C ILE A 110 -7.24 20.94 11.87
N ASP A 111 -7.89 22.11 11.91
CA ASP A 111 -7.22 23.35 12.22
C ASP A 111 -7.24 23.59 13.73
N VAL A 112 -6.07 23.86 14.32
CA VAL A 112 -5.93 24.01 15.76
C VAL A 112 -5.06 25.22 16.11
N GLU A 113 -5.54 26.07 17.01
CA GLU A 113 -4.76 27.14 17.62
C GLU A 113 -4.61 26.87 19.12
N LEU A 114 -3.36 26.87 19.58
CA LEU A 114 -2.99 26.46 20.94
C LEU A 114 -2.04 27.48 21.57
N ARG A 115 -2.14 27.62 22.89
CA ARG A 115 -1.17 28.34 23.73
C ARG A 115 -0.64 27.42 24.82
N GLY A 116 0.66 27.48 25.09
CA GLY A 116 1.30 26.65 26.10
C GLY A 116 2.80 26.87 26.15
N SER A 117 3.49 26.08 26.97
CA SER A 117 4.95 26.08 26.97
C SER A 117 5.50 25.19 25.84
N PHE A 118 6.73 25.46 25.40
CA PHE A 118 7.41 24.62 24.42
C PHE A 118 7.57 23.17 24.90
N ILE A 119 7.76 22.96 26.20
CA ILE A 119 7.91 21.63 26.81
C ILE A 119 6.60 20.85 26.73
N ASP A 120 5.49 21.50 27.07
CA ASP A 120 4.16 20.90 27.03
C ASP A 120 3.76 20.53 25.59
N PHE A 121 4.07 21.41 24.63
CA PHE A 121 3.84 21.13 23.21
C PHE A 121 4.72 19.99 22.69
N GLY A 122 5.99 19.91 23.13
CA GLY A 122 6.88 18.80 22.80
C GLY A 122 6.33 17.46 23.30
N ASN A 123 5.91 17.40 24.57
CA ASN A 123 5.31 16.19 25.15
C ASN A 123 4.04 15.75 24.40
N PHE A 124 3.21 16.71 23.99
CA PHE A 124 2.03 16.46 23.16
C PHE A 124 2.40 15.81 21.82
N LEU A 125 3.38 16.37 21.10
CA LEU A 125 3.82 15.84 19.81
C LEU A 125 4.42 14.43 19.94
N ASP A 126 5.19 14.21 21.01
CA ASP A 126 5.75 12.89 21.29
C ASP A 126 4.62 11.87 21.49
N GLN A 127 3.65 12.17 22.35
CA GLN A 127 2.51 11.26 22.59
C GLN A 127 1.67 11.02 21.34
N LEU A 128 1.45 12.06 20.51
CA LEU A 128 0.74 11.93 19.25
C LEU A 128 1.46 10.99 18.26
N SER A 129 2.80 10.93 18.31
CA SER A 129 3.59 10.06 17.43
C SER A 129 3.62 8.58 17.84
N PHE A 130 3.30 8.27 19.11
CA PHE A 130 3.29 6.92 19.66
C PHE A 130 1.90 6.29 19.76
N THR A 131 0.84 7.03 19.41
CA THR A 131 -0.55 6.57 19.40
C THR A 131 -0.94 6.08 18.01
#